data_AF-A0A3A0DWF2-F1
#
_entry.id   AF-A0A3A0DWF2-F1
#
_cell.length_a   1.000
_cell.length_b   1.000
_cell.length_c   1.000
_cell.angle_alpha   90.00
_cell.angle_beta   90.00
_cell.angle_gamma   90.00
#
_symmetry.space_group_name_H-M   'P 1'
#
loop_
_entity.id
_entity.type
_entity.pdbx_description
1 polymer ?
#
loop_
_entity_poly.entity_id
_entity_poly.type
_entity_poly.pdbx_seq_one_letter_code
_entity_poly.pdbx_strand_id
1 'polypeptide(L)'
;MPRYSARVLHASFLRWLERDHPELVAQLHDANHPRPYTLSNLQGELTPQGERMRIAAGATVWFRLTAMEEFFLQCVFDAIEKQQTGPQPDDRRLVPGPVYHSIDQHPWADLSSFAQIAQTVARESSNQPLRQHVTLRFHSPTCFVENKQALPLPEPRHVFGYLLNKWQLASPFALPVEEVQHFVESIHVSHAKIET
;
A
#
# COMPACT_ATOMS: atom_id res chain seq x y z
N MET A 1 -20.32 8.53 -2.00
CA MET A 1 -19.08 8.93 -1.31
C MET A 1 -18.38 10.02 -2.12
N PRO A 2 -17.52 10.88 -1.54
CA PRO A 2 -16.69 11.81 -2.31
C PRO A 2 -15.85 11.07 -3.38
N ARG A 3 -15.46 11.75 -4.46
CA ARG A 3 -14.58 11.21 -5.52
C ARG A 3 -13.30 10.59 -4.94
N TYR A 4 -12.77 11.22 -3.91
CA TYR A 4 -11.67 10.71 -3.09
C TYR A 4 -12.23 9.95 -1.88
N SER A 5 -12.63 8.70 -2.12
CA SER A 5 -13.24 7.81 -1.10
C SER A 5 -12.26 7.38 0.00
N ALA A 6 -10.96 7.62 -0.17
CA ALA A 6 -9.90 7.28 0.79
C ALA A 6 -10.24 7.68 2.22
N ARG A 7 -10.76 8.90 2.48
CA ARG A 7 -11.07 9.32 3.87
C ARG A 7 -12.19 8.49 4.51
N VAL A 8 -13.23 8.15 3.74
CA VAL A 8 -14.36 7.37 4.24
C VAL A 8 -13.97 5.90 4.42
N LEU A 9 -13.19 5.37 3.49
CA LEU A 9 -12.61 4.04 3.60
C LEU A 9 -11.68 3.95 4.82
N HIS A 10 -10.76 4.89 4.96
CA HIS A 10 -9.83 4.95 6.07
C HIS A 10 -10.53 5.02 7.42
N ALA A 11 -11.56 5.86 7.55
CA ALA A 11 -12.37 5.91 8.77
C ALA A 11 -13.11 4.59 9.03
N SER A 12 -13.61 3.92 8.00
CA SER A 12 -14.26 2.60 8.14
C SER A 12 -13.26 1.53 8.57
N PHE A 13 -12.08 1.52 7.98
CA PHE A 13 -10.98 0.63 8.33
C PHE A 13 -10.56 0.77 9.78
N LEU A 14 -10.33 2.00 10.25
CA LEU A 14 -9.96 2.25 11.65
C LEU A 14 -11.07 1.82 12.62
N ARG A 15 -12.35 2.02 12.29
CA ARG A 15 -13.46 1.52 13.12
C ARG A 15 -13.51 -0.01 13.19
N TRP A 16 -13.08 -0.71 12.14
CA TRP A 16 -13.00 -2.18 12.19
C TRP A 16 -11.93 -2.64 13.17
N LEU A 17 -10.77 -1.95 13.20
CA LEU A 17 -9.68 -2.21 14.14
C LEU A 17 -10.02 -1.79 15.56
N GLU A 18 -10.64 -0.61 15.76
CA GLU A 18 -10.88 0.00 17.07
C GLU A 18 -11.70 -0.88 18.01
N ARG A 19 -12.62 -1.67 17.45
CA ARG A 19 -13.45 -2.60 18.23
C ARG A 19 -12.62 -3.64 18.98
N ASP A 20 -11.56 -4.14 18.35
CA ASP A 20 -10.79 -5.29 18.81
C ASP A 20 -9.38 -4.91 19.30
N HIS A 21 -8.83 -3.81 18.79
CA HIS A 21 -7.48 -3.32 19.07
C HIS A 21 -7.47 -1.79 19.30
N PRO A 22 -8.16 -1.27 20.34
CA PRO A 22 -8.26 0.17 20.58
C PRO A 22 -6.90 0.84 20.86
N GLU A 23 -5.98 0.14 21.53
CA GLU A 23 -4.63 0.64 21.80
C GLU A 23 -3.81 0.83 20.51
N LEU A 24 -3.93 -0.10 19.56
CA LEU A 24 -3.31 0.03 18.24
C LEU A 24 -3.85 1.25 17.50
N VAL A 25 -5.17 1.46 17.50
CA VAL A 25 -5.77 2.63 16.86
C VAL A 25 -5.33 3.94 17.51
N ALA A 26 -5.19 3.96 18.84
CA ALA A 26 -4.65 5.12 19.55
C ALA A 26 -3.21 5.44 19.11
N GLN A 27 -2.35 4.42 18.95
CA GLN A 27 -1.00 4.59 18.42
C GLN A 27 -0.99 5.10 16.97
N LEU A 28 -1.89 4.60 16.11
CA LEU A 28 -2.03 5.05 14.72
C LEU A 28 -2.52 6.51 14.59
N HIS A 29 -3.09 7.07 15.65
CA HIS A 29 -3.50 8.47 15.73
C HIS A 29 -2.38 9.40 16.23
N ASP A 30 -1.29 8.85 16.78
CA ASP A 30 -0.12 9.65 17.14
C ASP A 30 0.59 10.13 15.87
N ALA A 31 0.66 11.46 15.71
CA ALA A 31 1.30 12.10 14.56
C ALA A 31 2.81 11.84 14.48
N ASN A 32 3.43 11.44 15.59
CA ASN A 32 4.86 11.12 15.64
C ASN A 32 5.17 9.67 15.24
N HIS A 33 4.16 8.81 15.13
CA HIS A 33 4.36 7.42 14.73
C HIS A 33 4.15 7.27 13.21
N PRO A 34 5.15 6.76 12.46
CA PRO A 34 4.96 6.49 11.05
C PRO A 34 3.89 5.40 10.89
N ARG A 35 2.94 5.60 9.97
CA ARG A 35 1.91 4.59 9.72
C ARG A 35 2.57 3.30 9.19
N PRO A 36 2.30 2.13 9.80
CA PRO A 36 2.90 0.86 9.38
C PRO A 36 2.25 0.26 8.12
N TYR A 37 1.30 0.98 7.52
CA TYR A 37 0.53 0.50 6.37
C TYR A 37 0.27 1.58 5.31
N THR A 38 -0.10 1.12 4.12
CA THR A 38 -0.70 1.94 3.06
C THR A 38 -2.09 1.40 2.73
N LEU A 39 -2.97 2.30 2.26
CA LEU A 39 -4.34 2.00 1.90
C LEU A 39 -4.66 2.64 0.55
N SER A 40 -5.13 1.87 -0.42
CA SER A 40 -5.57 2.42 -1.70
C SER A 40 -6.94 3.10 -1.58
N ASN A 41 -7.35 3.82 -2.62
CA ASN A 41 -8.77 4.14 -2.81
C ASN A 41 -9.60 2.86 -2.99
N LEU A 42 -10.92 2.97 -2.79
CA LEU A 42 -11.85 1.94 -3.24
C LEU A 42 -11.77 1.76 -4.75
N GLN A 43 -11.86 0.52 -5.20
CA GLN A 43 -11.88 0.06 -6.59
C GLN A 43 -13.05 -0.91 -6.80
N GLY A 44 -13.37 -1.24 -8.05
CA GLY A 44 -14.49 -2.11 -8.41
C GLY A 44 -15.68 -1.34 -8.99
N GLU A 45 -16.90 -1.76 -8.67
CA GLU A 45 -18.15 -1.23 -9.24
C GLU A 45 -18.51 0.16 -8.70
N LEU A 46 -17.73 1.17 -9.11
CA LEU A 46 -17.89 2.56 -8.71
C LEU A 46 -18.39 3.39 -9.89
N THR A 47 -19.52 4.07 -9.71
CA THR A 47 -20.06 4.97 -10.75
C THR A 47 -19.77 6.43 -10.39
N PRO A 48 -19.11 7.20 -11.28
CA PRO A 48 -18.90 8.63 -11.04
C PRO A 48 -20.24 9.37 -11.13
N GLN A 49 -20.49 10.27 -10.18
CA GLN A 49 -21.67 11.13 -10.11
C GLN A 49 -21.23 12.55 -9.70
N GLY A 50 -20.90 13.40 -10.67
CA GLY A 50 -20.22 14.67 -10.40
C GLY A 50 -18.96 14.42 -9.59
N GLU A 51 -18.69 15.22 -8.55
CA GLU A 51 -17.55 15.07 -7.63
C GLU A 51 -17.65 13.91 -6.62
N ARG A 52 -18.60 12.98 -6.82
CA ARG A 52 -18.83 11.85 -5.93
C ARG A 52 -18.69 10.53 -6.68
N MET A 53 -18.30 9.46 -5.99
CA MET A 53 -18.49 8.08 -6.43
C MET A 53 -19.73 7.51 -5.77
N ARG A 54 -20.58 6.85 -6.56
CA ARG A 54 -21.73 6.09 -6.07
C ARG A 54 -21.41 4.60 -6.12
N ILE A 55 -21.73 3.93 -5.02
CA ILE A 55 -21.68 2.47 -4.86
C ILE A 55 -23.14 2.04 -4.80
N ALA A 56 -23.56 1.13 -5.69
CA ALA A 56 -24.90 0.58 -5.61
C ALA A 56 -24.99 -0.37 -4.40
N ALA A 57 -26.18 -0.49 -3.80
CA ALA A 57 -26.38 -1.48 -2.74
C ALA A 57 -26.10 -2.89 -3.30
N GLY A 58 -25.30 -3.68 -2.58
CA GLY A 58 -24.85 -5.01 -3.03
C GLY A 58 -23.68 -5.01 -4.02
N ALA A 59 -23.19 -3.85 -4.47
CA ALA A 59 -22.03 -3.80 -5.35
C ALA A 59 -20.76 -4.28 -4.64
N THR A 60 -19.92 -5.04 -5.37
CA THR A 60 -18.64 -5.49 -4.83
C THR A 60 -17.57 -4.45 -5.12
N VAL A 61 -16.94 -3.97 -4.04
CA VAL A 61 -15.82 -3.05 -4.08
C VAL A 61 -14.67 -3.63 -3.27
N TRP A 62 -13.45 -3.26 -3.64
CA TRP A 62 -12.25 -3.72 -2.96
C TRP A 62 -11.29 -2.56 -2.74
N PHE A 63 -10.34 -2.76 -1.83
CA PHE A 63 -9.21 -1.85 -1.64
C PHE A 63 -7.99 -2.69 -1.31
N ARG A 64 -6.80 -2.12 -1.53
CA ARG A 64 -5.53 -2.74 -1.19
C ARG A 64 -5.04 -2.17 0.14
N LEU A 65 -4.65 -3.06 1.04
CA LEU A 65 -3.85 -2.75 2.21
C LEU A 65 -2.48 -3.39 2.04
N THR A 66 -1.42 -2.64 2.35
CA THR A 66 -0.07 -3.18 2.44
C THR A 66 0.49 -2.82 3.80
N ALA A 67 1.17 -3.73 4.47
CA ALA A 67 1.93 -3.42 5.67
C ALA A 67 3.22 -4.26 5.70
N MET A 68 4.20 -3.79 6.45
CA MET A 68 5.49 -4.47 6.62
C MET A 68 5.69 -4.99 8.06
N GLU A 69 4.72 -4.75 8.94
CA GLU A 69 4.73 -5.20 10.33
C GLU A 69 3.77 -6.37 10.50
N GLU A 70 4.32 -7.50 10.95
CA GLU A 70 3.57 -8.75 11.12
C GLU A 70 2.46 -8.62 12.16
N PHE A 71 2.75 -8.00 13.30
CA PHE A 71 1.75 -7.78 14.36
C PHE A 71 0.56 -6.96 13.86
N PHE A 72 0.82 -5.88 13.12
CA PHE A 72 -0.23 -5.08 12.51
C PHE A 72 -1.10 -5.90 11.54
N LEU A 73 -0.49 -6.72 10.68
CA LEU A 73 -1.23 -7.59 9.76
C LEU A 73 -2.11 -8.59 10.49
N GLN A 74 -1.61 -9.18 11.57
CA GLN A 74 -2.39 -10.11 12.40
C GLN A 74 -3.62 -9.41 13.01
N CYS A 75 -3.44 -8.22 13.59
CA CYS A 75 -4.57 -7.43 14.10
C CYS A 75 -5.60 -7.08 13.01
N VAL A 76 -5.15 -6.81 11.78
CA VAL A 76 -6.05 -6.56 10.65
C VAL A 76 -6.85 -7.82 10.29
N PHE A 77 -6.19 -8.99 10.20
CA PHE A 77 -6.88 -10.24 9.88
C PHE A 77 -7.90 -10.60 10.95
N ASP A 78 -7.51 -10.57 12.22
CA ASP A 78 -8.39 -10.85 13.36
C ASP A 78 -9.60 -9.92 13.38
N ALA A 79 -9.39 -8.62 13.16
CA ALA A 79 -10.46 -7.64 13.12
C ALA A 79 -11.43 -7.95 11.97
N ILE A 80 -10.93 -8.18 10.75
CA ILE A 80 -11.79 -8.43 9.57
C ILE A 80 -12.58 -9.73 9.72
N GLU A 81 -11.95 -10.83 10.18
CA GLU A 81 -12.62 -12.11 10.39
C GLU A 81 -13.79 -11.99 11.37
N LYS A 82 -13.56 -11.29 12.50
CA LYS A 82 -14.63 -11.02 13.47
C LYS A 82 -15.71 -10.07 12.93
N GLN A 83 -15.41 -9.22 11.94
CA GLN A 83 -16.44 -8.40 11.31
C GLN A 83 -17.33 -9.21 10.35
N GLN A 84 -16.80 -10.29 9.77
CA GLN A 84 -17.55 -11.18 8.88
C GLN A 84 -18.46 -12.15 9.65
N THR A 85 -18.03 -12.60 10.83
CA THR A 85 -18.73 -13.62 11.64
C THR A 85 -19.61 -13.06 12.75
N GLY A 86 -19.40 -11.80 13.15
CA GLY A 86 -20.16 -11.14 14.21
C GLY A 86 -21.52 -10.59 13.75
N PRO A 87 -22.41 -10.20 14.69
CA PRO A 87 -23.66 -9.54 14.36
C PRO A 87 -23.39 -8.27 13.55
N GLN A 88 -24.06 -8.14 12.40
CA GLN A 88 -23.91 -6.96 11.54
C GLN A 88 -24.59 -5.75 12.20
N PRO A 89 -23.88 -4.64 12.42
CA PRO A 89 -24.51 -3.40 12.86
C PRO A 89 -25.40 -2.84 11.74
N ASP A 90 -26.57 -2.31 12.12
CA ASP A 90 -27.59 -1.78 11.19
C ASP A 90 -27.10 -0.61 10.29
N ASP A 91 -26.03 0.09 10.68
CA ASP A 91 -25.56 1.33 10.00
C ASP A 91 -24.21 1.17 9.26
N ARG A 92 -23.87 -0.05 8.82
CA ARG A 92 -22.64 -0.23 8.03
C ARG A 92 -22.82 0.10 6.56
N ARG A 93 -22.29 1.25 6.15
CA ARG A 93 -22.14 1.64 4.73
C ARG A 93 -21.20 0.70 3.94
N LEU A 94 -20.30 -0.02 4.61
CA LEU A 94 -19.38 -0.99 4.05
C LEU A 94 -19.23 -2.16 5.02
N VAL A 95 -19.39 -3.39 4.50
CA VAL A 95 -19.16 -4.63 5.24
C VAL A 95 -17.89 -5.29 4.67
N PRO A 96 -16.92 -5.70 5.51
CA PRO A 96 -15.73 -6.37 5.02
C PRO A 96 -16.08 -7.69 4.31
N GLY A 97 -15.64 -7.81 3.05
CA GLY A 97 -15.62 -9.08 2.32
C GLY A 97 -14.38 -9.92 2.66
N PRO A 98 -14.14 -11.04 1.94
CA PRO A 98 -12.98 -11.91 2.16
C PRO A 98 -11.66 -11.14 2.00
N VAL A 99 -10.64 -11.60 2.72
CA VAL A 99 -9.27 -11.07 2.60
C VAL A 99 -8.47 -11.98 1.68
N TYR A 100 -7.86 -11.38 0.66
CA TYR A 100 -6.97 -12.08 -0.26
C TYR A 100 -5.52 -11.74 0.07
N HIS A 101 -4.67 -12.76 0.10
CA HIS A 101 -3.24 -12.66 0.42
C HIS A 101 -2.35 -13.40 -0.58
N SER A 102 -2.90 -13.89 -1.69
CA SER A 102 -2.16 -14.52 -2.78
C SER A 102 -2.56 -13.94 -4.14
N ILE A 103 -1.61 -13.92 -5.07
CA ILE A 103 -1.80 -13.48 -6.45
C ILE A 103 -2.86 -14.31 -7.18
N ASP A 104 -3.00 -15.59 -6.80
CA ASP A 104 -4.00 -16.51 -7.35
C ASP A 104 -5.43 -16.12 -6.95
N GLN A 105 -5.59 -15.41 -5.83
CA GLN A 105 -6.87 -14.92 -5.35
C GLN A 105 -7.20 -13.53 -5.89
N HIS A 106 -6.19 -12.65 -5.95
CA HIS A 106 -6.35 -11.31 -6.50
C HIS A 106 -5.01 -10.76 -7.03
N PRO A 107 -4.96 -10.11 -8.22
CA PRO A 107 -3.71 -9.63 -8.85
C PRO A 107 -2.87 -8.60 -8.05
N TRP A 108 -3.41 -8.12 -6.93
CA TRP A 108 -2.79 -7.11 -6.06
C TRP A 108 -2.52 -7.61 -4.64
N ALA A 109 -2.90 -8.85 -4.36
CA ALA A 109 -2.72 -9.50 -3.08
C ALA A 109 -1.49 -10.40 -3.16
N ASP A 110 -0.58 -10.25 -2.21
CA ASP A 110 0.53 -11.17 -2.03
C ASP A 110 1.08 -11.02 -0.61
N LEU A 111 1.72 -12.07 -0.10
CA LEU A 111 2.32 -12.09 1.22
C LEU A 111 3.71 -12.69 1.13
N SER A 112 4.71 -11.91 1.52
CA SER A 112 6.12 -12.29 1.39
C SER A 112 6.91 -11.78 2.57
N SER A 113 8.00 -12.48 2.87
CA SER A 113 9.02 -12.07 3.83
C SER A 113 10.21 -11.44 3.11
N PHE A 114 10.94 -10.58 3.81
CA PHE A 114 12.20 -10.05 3.31
C PHE A 114 13.19 -11.16 2.91
N ALA A 115 13.17 -12.30 3.61
CA ALA A 115 14.03 -13.45 3.30
C ALA A 115 13.65 -14.09 1.96
N GLN A 116 12.35 -14.23 1.66
CA GLN A 116 11.88 -14.72 0.37
C GLN A 116 12.24 -13.75 -0.76
N ILE A 117 12.10 -12.44 -0.53
CA ILE A 117 12.52 -11.42 -1.51
C ILE A 117 14.02 -11.57 -1.81
N ALA A 118 14.87 -11.66 -0.79
CA ALA A 118 16.31 -11.82 -0.96
C ALA A 118 16.68 -13.12 -1.69
N GLN A 119 16.01 -14.23 -1.37
CA GLN A 119 16.20 -15.51 -2.06
C GLN A 119 15.82 -15.44 -3.54
N THR A 120 14.70 -14.78 -3.87
CA THR A 120 14.28 -14.57 -5.26
C THR A 120 15.33 -13.78 -6.03
N VAL A 121 15.81 -12.67 -5.46
CA VAL A 121 16.87 -11.85 -6.09
C VAL A 121 18.16 -12.65 -6.29
N ALA A 122 18.59 -13.43 -5.30
CA ALA A 122 19.80 -14.26 -5.41
C ALA A 122 19.68 -15.32 -6.53
N ARG A 123 18.50 -15.95 -6.65
CA ARG A 123 18.22 -16.93 -7.71
C ARG A 123 18.19 -16.30 -9.10
N GLU A 124 17.53 -15.15 -9.24
CA GLU A 124 17.44 -14.43 -10.52
C GLU A 124 18.83 -13.94 -10.98
N SER A 125 19.62 -13.40 -10.06
CA SER A 125 20.95 -12.84 -10.36
C SER A 125 22.00 -13.91 -10.71
N SER A 126 21.82 -15.15 -10.24
CA SER A 126 22.76 -16.24 -10.52
C SER A 126 22.65 -16.76 -11.96
N ASN A 127 21.52 -16.56 -12.62
CA ASN A 127 21.19 -17.23 -13.89
C ASN A 127 20.92 -16.26 -15.05
N GLN A 128 20.96 -14.94 -14.83
CA GLN A 128 20.60 -13.96 -15.85
C GLN A 128 21.50 -12.71 -15.78
N PRO A 129 21.78 -12.06 -16.92
CA PRO A 129 22.42 -10.75 -16.92
C PRO A 129 21.57 -9.74 -16.16
N LEU A 130 22.24 -8.78 -15.50
CA LEU A 130 21.57 -7.72 -14.76
C LEU A 130 20.58 -6.96 -15.66
N ARG A 131 19.36 -6.75 -15.15
CA ARG A 131 18.34 -5.99 -15.88
C ARG A 131 18.80 -4.54 -16.04
N GLN A 132 18.83 -4.06 -17.28
CA GLN A 132 19.19 -2.68 -17.61
C GLN A 132 17.99 -1.72 -17.60
N HIS A 133 16.77 -2.27 -17.53
CA HIS A 133 15.53 -1.51 -17.55
C HIS A 133 14.55 -1.99 -16.48
N VAL A 134 13.90 -1.05 -15.81
CA VAL A 134 12.79 -1.28 -14.89
C VAL A 134 11.65 -0.33 -15.25
N THR A 135 10.42 -0.86 -15.26
CA THR A 135 9.21 -0.07 -15.52
C THR A 135 8.41 0.04 -14.24
N LEU A 136 8.13 1.26 -13.82
CA LEU A 136 7.25 1.54 -12.67
C LEU A 136 5.91 2.07 -13.18
N ARG A 137 4.82 1.51 -12.64
CA ARG A 137 3.45 1.96 -12.93
C ARG A 137 2.81 2.50 -11.66
N PHE A 138 2.48 3.78 -11.68
CA PHE A 138 1.79 4.45 -10.58
C PHE A 138 0.27 4.35 -10.79
N HIS A 139 -0.39 3.51 -10.00
CA HIS A 139 -1.84 3.25 -10.13
C HIS A 139 -2.72 4.20 -9.30
N SER A 140 -2.09 5.14 -8.59
CA SER A 140 -2.75 6.24 -7.92
C SER A 140 -1.95 7.52 -8.15
N PRO A 141 -2.59 8.70 -8.07
CA PRO A 141 -1.86 9.97 -8.07
C PRO A 141 -0.73 9.91 -7.05
N THR A 142 0.50 10.03 -7.55
CA THR A 142 1.72 9.88 -6.76
C THR A 142 2.49 11.20 -6.86
N CYS A 143 2.90 11.72 -5.71
CA CYS A 143 3.64 12.97 -5.63
C CYS A 143 4.81 12.77 -4.66
N PHE A 144 5.96 13.34 -5.03
CA PHE A 144 7.13 13.42 -4.17
C PHE A 144 7.28 14.86 -3.70
N VAL A 145 7.79 15.05 -2.49
CA VAL A 145 7.95 16.38 -1.89
C VAL A 145 9.40 16.58 -1.50
N GLU A 146 10.00 17.65 -1.99
CA GLU A 146 11.34 18.11 -1.63
C GLU A 146 11.22 19.58 -1.19
N ASN A 147 11.80 19.95 -0.05
CA ASN A 147 11.73 21.32 0.49
C ASN A 147 10.31 21.91 0.55
N LYS A 148 9.32 21.09 0.95
CA LYS A 148 7.88 21.44 1.01
C LYS A 148 7.23 21.77 -0.35
N GLN A 149 7.91 21.47 -1.45
CA GLN A 149 7.37 21.64 -2.80
C GLN A 149 7.05 20.28 -3.42
N ALA A 150 5.85 20.19 -4.01
CA ALA A 150 5.44 19.06 -4.81
C ALA A 150 6.28 19.00 -6.09
N LEU A 151 6.88 17.85 -6.35
CA LEU A 151 7.68 17.62 -7.55
C LEU A 151 6.79 17.17 -8.70
N PRO A 152 7.05 17.67 -9.92
CA PRO A 152 6.19 17.41 -11.08
C PRO A 152 6.36 16.01 -11.68
N LEU A 153 7.51 15.35 -11.44
CA LEU A 153 7.85 14.06 -12.02
C LEU A 153 8.44 13.09 -10.97
N PRO A 154 8.24 11.77 -11.14
CA PRO A 154 8.81 10.75 -10.27
C PRO A 154 10.30 10.52 -10.58
N GLU A 155 11.15 11.48 -10.23
CA GLU A 155 12.59 11.39 -10.43
C GLU A 155 13.19 10.17 -9.70
N PRO A 156 14.14 9.43 -10.30
CA PRO A 156 14.72 8.21 -9.72
C PRO A 156 15.22 8.39 -8.28
N ARG A 157 15.93 9.50 -7.99
CA ARG A 157 16.44 9.81 -6.65
C ARG A 157 15.36 9.80 -5.56
N HIS A 158 14.16 10.28 -5.87
CA HIS A 158 13.06 10.33 -4.90
C HIS A 158 12.34 8.99 -4.79
N VAL A 159 12.12 8.32 -5.92
CA VAL A 159 11.47 7.01 -5.96
C VAL A 159 12.30 6.00 -5.17
N PHE A 160 13.57 5.82 -5.55
CA PHE A 160 14.44 4.83 -4.93
C PHE A 160 14.91 5.24 -3.54
N GLY A 161 15.08 6.54 -3.28
CA GLY A 161 15.34 7.04 -1.92
C GLY A 161 14.19 6.72 -0.96
N TYR A 162 12.94 6.89 -1.41
CA TYR A 162 11.76 6.52 -0.61
C TYR A 162 11.71 5.00 -0.35
N LEU A 163 11.96 4.18 -1.38
CA LEU A 163 11.99 2.71 -1.25
C LEU A 163 13.13 2.25 -0.33
N LEU A 164 14.31 2.84 -0.43
CA LEU A 164 15.46 2.54 0.43
C LEU A 164 15.14 2.87 1.90
N ASN A 165 14.54 4.02 2.17
CA ASN A 165 14.11 4.38 3.53
C ASN A 165 13.10 3.36 4.08
N LYS A 166 12.12 2.94 3.27
CA LYS A 166 11.16 1.90 3.69
C LYS A 166 11.83 0.56 3.94
N TRP A 167 12.78 0.18 3.10
CA TRP A 167 13.57 -1.04 3.29
C TRP A 167 14.36 -1.00 4.59
N GLN A 168 15.11 0.08 4.87
CA GLN A 168 15.93 0.19 6.08
C GLN A 168 15.09 0.22 7.36
N LEU A 169 13.86 0.72 7.30
CA LEU A 169 12.96 0.76 8.47
C LEU A 169 12.36 -0.61 8.82
N ALA A 170 12.17 -1.49 7.83
CA ALA A 170 11.39 -2.72 8.02
C ALA A 170 12.16 -4.01 7.77
N SER A 171 13.19 -3.99 6.92
CA SER A 171 13.96 -5.17 6.56
C SER A 171 15.00 -5.51 7.63
N PRO A 172 15.16 -6.79 8.00
CA PRO A 172 16.28 -7.24 8.83
C PRO A 172 17.61 -7.27 8.05
N PHE A 173 17.59 -7.08 6.73
CA PHE A 173 18.76 -7.09 5.87
C PHE A 173 19.15 -5.65 5.51
N ALA A 174 20.20 -5.12 6.13
CA ALA A 174 20.69 -3.79 5.80
C ALA A 174 21.29 -3.75 4.39
N LEU A 175 20.97 -2.70 3.64
CA LEU A 175 21.63 -2.39 2.37
C LEU A 175 22.75 -1.35 2.59
N PRO A 176 23.87 -1.41 1.84
CA PRO A 176 24.91 -0.39 1.89
C PRO A 176 24.37 0.92 1.30
N VAL A 177 23.95 1.85 2.17
CA VAL A 177 23.22 3.06 1.77
C VAL A 177 23.98 3.89 0.74
N GLU A 178 25.27 4.11 0.95
CA GLU A 178 26.11 4.93 0.07
C GLU A 178 26.22 4.32 -1.33
N GLU A 179 26.44 3.00 -1.42
CA GLU A 179 26.52 2.28 -2.68
C GLU A 179 25.19 2.31 -3.44
N VAL A 180 24.07 2.12 -2.73
CA VAL A 180 22.74 2.21 -3.33
C VAL A 180 22.44 3.62 -3.81
N GLN A 181 22.78 4.65 -3.04
CA GLN A 181 22.61 6.04 -3.45
C GLN A 181 23.41 6.36 -4.71
N HIS A 182 24.68 5.96 -4.75
CA HIS A 182 25.51 6.14 -5.94
C HIS A 182 24.97 5.37 -7.15
N PHE A 183 24.46 4.16 -6.95
CA PHE A 183 23.79 3.40 -8.00
C PHE A 183 22.54 4.14 -8.52
N VAL A 184 21.73 4.73 -7.63
CA VAL A 184 20.53 5.49 -8.01
C VAL A 184 20.86 6.72 -8.84
N GLU A 185 22.01 7.36 -8.64
CA GLU A 185 22.51 8.47 -9.48
C GLU A 185 22.77 8.04 -10.93
N SER A 186 23.07 6.76 -11.14
CA SER A 186 23.25 6.18 -12.48
C SER A 186 21.94 5.80 -13.19
N ILE A 187 20.80 5.89 -12.51
CA ILE A 187 19.49 5.55 -13.08
C ILE A 187 18.89 6.77 -13.78
N HIS A 188 18.51 6.58 -15.04
CA HIS A 188 17.87 7.62 -15.86
C HIS A 188 16.51 7.17 -16.39
N VAL A 189 15.58 8.13 -16.50
CA VAL A 189 14.28 7.88 -17.13
C VAL A 189 14.46 7.85 -18.63
N SER A 190 14.32 6.66 -19.24
CA SER A 190 14.38 6.51 -20.70
C SER A 190 13.05 6.75 -21.40
N HIS A 191 11.93 6.49 -20.73
CA HIS A 191 10.58 6.68 -21.26
C HIS A 191 9.60 6.98 -20.12
N ALA A 192 8.69 7.93 -20.34
CA ALA A 192 7.60 8.26 -19.43
C ALA A 192 6.30 8.47 -20.20
N LYS A 193 5.23 7.84 -19.72
CA LYS A 193 3.86 8.05 -20.21
C LYS A 193 3.00 8.50 -19.03
N ILE A 194 2.46 9.72 -19.11
CA ILE A 194 1.62 10.32 -18.08
C ILE A 194 0.20 10.40 -18.64
N GLU A 195 -0.73 9.73 -17.97
CA GLU A 195 -2.17 9.77 -18.26
C GLU A 195 -2.86 10.44 -17.08
N THR A 196 -3.71 11.43 -17.36
CA THR A 196 -4.50 12.18 -16.37
C THR A 196 -5.96 11.75 -16.39
#